data_AF-A0A7L6N2I4-F1
#
_entry.id   AF-A0A7L6N2I4-F1
#
_cell.length_a   1.000
_cell.length_b   1.000
_cell.length_c   1.000
_cell.angle_alpha   90.00
_cell.angle_beta   90.00
_cell.angle_gamma   90.00
#
_symmetry.space_group_name_H-M   'P 1'
#
loop_
_entity.id
_entity.type
_entity.pdbx_description
1 polymer ?
#
loop_
_entity_poly.entity_id
_entity_poly.type
_entity_poly.pdbx_seq_one_letter_code
_entity_poly.pdbx_strand_id
1 'polypeptide(L)'
;MSKFNNNQEFFDFSVNMVVVPIKDIVERMKEHHIKLPLFIYRFLLKETIRDEVFESKRYQSYTDELQYRLRNYDMHSIFLLDKLIHQYELPFDLPKFKEMLFNFLYLNKDTKDIDRSFFDQIIELKDHYELQVERMSYDEFYQLIENRLFQTTGYIDGIHSNDWTDETLTSHTLGDLKDLGQKYGIKVPRRINKNRLIEILAAKLRLTEEEVAHLSTKSILDIEIYAKDKGFRISTDLKKRDMIEFIKFSLGMYHKDIPNDNYNYNIPIPKLEEELEEEIEEVKDEVIEDVIIPEEPAEDDIIIEDIPEEEEIEEEIAIQETHEIEEIKEEEVQVKKEVKKDLKKEPKQEIKEEIEEEEKDLPLELVDTDLLTEEEKELLDEKIAYIIRKYHKKKKRRKVFKVIFFTLLILVLAFVAYSVIHYLYIDEGNLPFNIPVFWK
;
A
#
# COMPACT_ATOMS: atom_id res chain seq x y z
N MET A 1 6.56 7.15 41.89
CA MET A 1 6.08 5.78 41.60
C MET A 1 5.18 5.88 40.37
N SER A 2 5.20 4.91 39.45
CA SER A 2 4.35 4.92 38.26
C SER A 2 2.88 4.94 38.70
N LYS A 3 2.03 5.83 38.13
CA LYS A 3 0.57 5.80 38.38
C LYS A 3 -0.06 4.46 37.94
N PHE A 4 0.57 3.77 36.99
CA PHE A 4 0.13 2.50 36.44
C PHE A 4 1.10 1.37 36.81
N ASN A 5 0.58 0.25 37.29
CA ASN A 5 1.35 -0.93 37.71
C ASN A 5 1.73 -1.82 36.52
N ASN A 6 0.96 -1.76 35.43
CA ASN A 6 1.21 -2.53 34.22
C ASN A 6 0.84 -1.72 32.95
N ASN A 7 1.18 -2.27 31.77
CA ASN A 7 0.89 -1.59 30.50
C ASN A 7 -0.61 -1.63 30.14
N GLN A 8 -1.34 -2.66 30.58
CA GLN A 8 -2.77 -2.78 30.30
C GLN A 8 -3.57 -1.67 30.99
N GLU A 9 -3.28 -1.39 32.27
CA GLU A 9 -3.89 -0.28 33.02
C GLU A 9 -3.69 1.07 32.31
N PHE A 10 -2.55 1.26 31.64
CA PHE A 10 -2.33 2.45 30.83
C PHE A 10 -3.13 2.41 29.53
N PHE A 11 -3.22 1.26 28.87
CA PHE A 11 -3.97 1.12 27.62
C PHE A 11 -5.45 1.41 27.84
N ASP A 12 -6.05 0.86 28.88
CA ASP A 12 -7.45 1.12 29.24
C ASP A 12 -7.63 2.61 29.57
N PHE A 13 -6.67 3.22 30.28
CA PHE A 13 -6.70 4.65 30.57
C PHE A 13 -6.46 5.55 29.32
N SER A 14 -5.86 5.03 28.25
CA SER A 14 -5.48 5.86 27.10
C SER A 14 -6.67 6.41 26.32
N VAL A 15 -7.79 5.69 26.33
CA VAL A 15 -9.08 6.07 25.74
C VAL A 15 -9.53 7.43 26.27
N ASN A 16 -9.38 7.62 27.58
CA ASN A 16 -9.72 8.85 28.28
C ASN A 16 -8.88 10.06 27.83
N MET A 17 -7.68 9.87 27.28
CA MET A 17 -6.80 10.98 26.84
C MET A 17 -7.11 11.47 25.43
N VAL A 18 -7.98 10.78 24.69
CA VAL A 18 -8.30 11.07 23.28
C VAL A 18 -9.01 12.43 23.11
N VAL A 19 -9.66 12.92 24.17
CA VAL A 19 -10.31 14.24 24.24
C VAL A 19 -9.32 15.40 24.06
N VAL A 20 -8.03 15.20 24.34
CA VAL A 20 -7.01 16.25 24.19
C VAL A 20 -6.83 16.58 22.70
N PRO A 21 -6.92 17.86 22.29
CA PRO A 21 -6.75 18.26 20.90
C PRO A 21 -5.38 17.84 20.33
N ILE A 22 -5.36 17.39 19.07
CA ILE A 22 -4.12 16.90 18.44
C ILE A 22 -3.03 17.99 18.38
N LYS A 23 -3.44 19.25 18.24
CA LYS A 23 -2.55 20.40 18.23
C LYS A 23 -1.71 20.49 19.51
N ASP A 24 -2.33 20.28 20.66
CA ASP A 24 -1.66 20.35 21.96
C ASP A 24 -0.78 19.13 22.18
N ILE A 25 -1.23 17.95 21.75
CA ILE A 25 -0.41 16.73 21.75
C ILE A 25 0.89 16.95 20.96
N VAL A 26 0.79 17.52 19.75
CA VAL A 26 1.94 17.83 18.89
C VAL A 26 2.85 18.89 19.54
N GLU A 27 2.28 19.89 20.22
CA GLU A 27 3.05 20.89 20.96
C GLU A 27 3.84 20.25 22.10
N ARG A 28 3.23 19.35 22.90
CA ARG A 28 3.94 18.59 23.94
C ARG A 28 5.00 17.66 23.35
N MET A 29 4.72 16.98 22.24
CA MET A 29 5.74 16.20 21.53
C MET A 29 6.92 17.06 21.08
N LYS A 30 6.69 18.34 20.76
CA LYS A 30 7.76 19.28 20.41
C LYS A 30 8.60 19.66 21.62
N GLU A 31 7.97 19.96 22.76
CA GLU A 31 8.63 20.28 24.03
C GLU A 31 9.51 19.14 24.53
N HIS A 32 9.01 17.90 24.50
CA HIS A 32 9.73 16.69 24.91
C HIS A 32 10.59 16.08 23.79
N HIS A 33 10.79 16.80 22.68
CA HIS A 33 11.60 16.36 21.55
C HIS A 33 11.21 15.01 20.90
N ILE A 34 9.98 14.54 21.10
CA ILE A 34 9.46 13.26 20.59
C ILE A 34 9.20 13.34 19.07
N LYS A 35 10.02 12.65 18.27
CA LYS A 35 9.81 12.53 16.81
C LYS A 35 9.40 11.11 16.44
N LEU A 36 8.55 10.98 15.43
CA LEU A 36 8.07 9.69 14.94
C LEU A 36 8.75 9.33 13.62
N PRO A 37 9.43 8.17 13.55
CA PRO A 37 9.81 7.59 12.27
C PRO A 37 8.61 7.34 11.36
N LEU A 38 8.78 7.56 10.06
CA LEU A 38 7.72 7.33 9.07
C LEU A 38 7.19 5.89 9.06
N PHE A 39 8.00 4.88 9.38
CA PHE A 39 7.51 3.50 9.43
C PHE A 39 6.52 3.25 10.59
N ILE A 40 6.65 3.99 11.70
CA ILE A 40 5.69 3.95 12.82
C ILE A 40 4.43 4.68 12.41
N TYR A 41 4.56 5.87 11.84
CA TYR A 41 3.42 6.63 11.34
C TYR A 41 2.61 5.82 10.31
N ARG A 42 3.31 5.13 9.40
CA ARG A 42 2.71 4.19 8.46
C ARG A 42 1.91 3.09 9.17
N PHE A 43 2.49 2.48 10.20
CA PHE A 43 1.79 1.46 10.99
C PHE A 43 0.52 2.02 11.63
N LEU A 44 0.62 3.16 12.30
CA LEU A 44 -0.52 3.81 12.95
C LEU A 44 -1.62 4.15 11.93
N LEU A 45 -1.27 4.86 10.86
CA LEU A 45 -2.22 5.25 9.82
C LEU A 45 -2.90 4.03 9.17
N LYS A 46 -2.13 2.97 8.90
CA LYS A 46 -2.64 1.73 8.32
C LYS A 46 -3.67 1.06 9.24
N GLU A 47 -3.36 0.90 10.52
CA GLU A 47 -4.31 0.24 11.44
C GLU A 47 -5.53 1.13 11.76
N THR A 48 -5.38 2.46 11.73
CA THR A 48 -6.52 3.39 11.88
C THR A 48 -7.55 3.18 10.78
N ILE A 49 -7.14 3.17 9.51
CA ILE A 49 -8.08 3.10 8.38
C ILE A 49 -8.41 1.67 7.93
N ARG A 50 -7.82 0.64 8.55
CA ARG A 50 -7.95 -0.76 8.10
C ARG A 50 -9.42 -1.18 8.02
N ASP A 51 -10.18 -0.93 9.08
CA ASP A 51 -11.57 -1.42 9.17
C ASP A 51 -12.45 -0.77 8.10
N GLU A 52 -12.22 0.51 7.82
CA GLU A 52 -12.90 1.27 6.76
C GLU A 52 -12.55 0.76 5.35
N VAL A 53 -11.28 0.37 5.12
CA VAL A 53 -10.83 -0.19 3.84
C VAL A 53 -11.47 -1.56 3.58
N PHE A 54 -11.65 -2.37 4.63
CA PHE A 54 -12.18 -3.72 4.51
C PHE A 54 -13.67 -3.84 4.90
N GLU A 55 -14.36 -2.71 5.05
CA GLU A 55 -15.80 -2.67 5.26
C GLU A 55 -16.50 -3.42 4.11
N SER A 56 -17.35 -4.39 4.42
CA SER A 56 -17.87 -5.33 3.42
C SER A 56 -18.57 -4.64 2.24
N LYS A 57 -19.34 -3.58 2.50
CA LYS A 57 -20.04 -2.80 1.47
C LYS A 57 -19.05 -2.08 0.56
N ARG A 58 -18.08 -1.38 1.14
CA ARG A 58 -17.06 -0.63 0.42
C ARG A 58 -16.14 -1.54 -0.36
N TYR A 59 -15.66 -2.63 0.26
CA TYR A 59 -14.75 -3.58 -0.36
C TYR A 59 -15.36 -4.23 -1.62
N GLN A 60 -16.66 -4.54 -1.61
CA GLN A 60 -17.38 -5.06 -2.77
C GLN A 60 -17.53 -4.04 -3.90
N SER A 61 -17.51 -2.74 -3.59
CA SER A 61 -17.56 -1.66 -4.59
C SER A 61 -16.23 -1.44 -5.33
N TYR A 62 -15.12 -1.96 -4.78
CA TYR A 62 -13.80 -1.81 -5.36
C TYR A 62 -13.64 -2.64 -6.63
N THR A 63 -12.82 -2.13 -7.57
CA THR A 63 -12.46 -2.87 -8.78
C THR A 63 -11.63 -4.11 -8.45
N ASP A 64 -11.71 -5.14 -9.29
CA ASP A 64 -10.91 -6.36 -9.15
C ASP A 64 -9.40 -6.06 -9.04
N GLU A 65 -8.91 -5.05 -9.78
CA GLU A 65 -7.52 -4.59 -9.70
C GLU A 65 -7.20 -4.03 -8.31
N LEU A 66 -8.08 -3.19 -7.73
CA LEU A 66 -7.85 -2.66 -6.40
C LEU A 66 -7.92 -3.77 -5.34
N GLN A 67 -8.93 -4.63 -5.39
CA GLN A 67 -9.05 -5.76 -4.47
C GLN A 67 -7.81 -6.67 -4.53
N TYR A 68 -7.28 -6.91 -5.74
CA TYR A 68 -6.02 -7.64 -5.91
C TYR A 68 -4.85 -6.93 -5.22
N ARG A 69 -4.74 -5.61 -5.34
CA ARG A 69 -3.69 -4.83 -4.67
C ARG A 69 -3.83 -4.81 -3.16
N LEU A 70 -5.06 -4.71 -2.64
CA LEU A 70 -5.37 -4.74 -1.21
C LEU A 70 -5.00 -6.06 -0.53
N ARG A 71 -4.75 -7.15 -1.27
CA ARG A 71 -4.18 -8.38 -0.70
C ARG A 71 -2.83 -8.15 -0.02
N ASN A 72 -2.07 -7.16 -0.48
CA ASN A 72 -0.80 -6.72 0.11
C ASN A 72 -0.98 -5.41 0.91
N TYR A 73 -2.16 -5.19 1.51
CA TYR A 73 -2.46 -4.00 2.31
C TYR A 73 -1.43 -3.74 3.41
N ASP A 74 -0.97 -4.80 4.07
CA ASP A 74 0.05 -4.73 5.11
C ASP A 74 1.39 -4.15 4.66
N MET A 75 1.62 -4.11 3.34
CA MET A 75 2.81 -3.59 2.68
C MET A 75 2.55 -2.28 1.92
N HIS A 76 1.40 -1.65 2.10
CA HIS A 76 1.13 -0.36 1.44
C HIS A 76 2.03 0.73 2.00
N SER A 77 2.60 1.55 1.12
CA SER A 77 3.42 2.70 1.51
C SER A 77 2.53 3.84 2.02
N ILE A 78 3.09 4.80 2.75
CA ILE A 78 2.30 5.96 3.23
C ILE A 78 1.60 6.67 2.07
N PHE A 79 2.29 6.83 0.94
CA PHE A 79 1.71 7.38 -0.30
C PHE A 79 0.47 6.61 -0.78
N LEU A 80 0.46 5.27 -0.68
CA LEU A 80 -0.73 4.51 -1.08
C LEU A 80 -1.85 4.62 -0.06
N LEU A 81 -1.54 4.63 1.24
CA LEU A 81 -2.55 4.83 2.29
C LEU A 81 -3.23 6.19 2.13
N ASP A 82 -2.43 7.23 1.95
CA ASP A 82 -2.86 8.58 1.65
C ASP A 82 -3.73 8.64 0.38
N LYS A 83 -3.27 8.01 -0.71
CA LYS A 83 -4.05 7.92 -1.94
C LYS A 83 -5.38 7.17 -1.76
N LEU A 84 -5.42 6.11 -0.95
CA LEU A 84 -6.64 5.36 -0.66
C LEU A 84 -7.66 6.23 0.08
N ILE A 85 -7.21 7.00 1.08
CA ILE A 85 -8.06 7.92 1.84
C ILE A 85 -8.73 8.92 0.90
N HIS A 86 -7.96 9.54 0.01
CA HIS A 86 -8.47 10.55 -0.92
C HIS A 86 -9.33 9.97 -2.05
N GLN A 87 -8.89 8.85 -2.66
CA GLN A 87 -9.57 8.32 -3.84
C GLN A 87 -10.91 7.66 -3.49
N TYR A 88 -11.05 7.13 -2.27
CA TYR A 88 -12.25 6.43 -1.83
C TYR A 88 -12.98 7.14 -0.69
N GLU A 89 -12.59 8.38 -0.38
CA GLU A 89 -13.17 9.21 0.69
C GLU A 89 -13.34 8.38 1.98
N LEU A 90 -12.24 7.76 2.43
CA LEU A 90 -12.25 6.96 3.64
C LEU A 90 -12.39 7.89 4.85
N PRO A 91 -13.30 7.62 5.79
CA PRO A 91 -13.35 8.38 7.02
C PRO A 91 -12.06 8.13 7.81
N PHE A 92 -11.50 9.20 8.36
CA PHE A 92 -10.30 9.14 9.18
C PHE A 92 -10.70 9.24 10.66
N ASP A 93 -10.50 8.15 11.39
CA ASP A 93 -10.75 8.07 12.82
C ASP A 93 -9.56 8.62 13.61
N LEU A 94 -9.56 9.93 13.82
CA LEU A 94 -8.56 10.62 14.65
C LEU A 94 -8.53 10.07 16.09
N PRO A 95 -9.67 9.81 16.76
CA PRO A 95 -9.71 9.19 18.09
C PRO A 95 -8.88 7.91 18.20
N LYS A 96 -9.16 6.95 17.31
CA LYS A 96 -8.43 5.68 17.23
C LYS A 96 -6.93 5.90 16.98
N PHE A 97 -6.58 6.85 16.11
CA PHE A 97 -5.18 7.20 15.87
C PHE A 97 -4.49 7.71 17.14
N LYS A 98 -5.13 8.62 17.89
CA LYS A 98 -4.56 9.20 19.13
C LYS A 98 -4.36 8.13 20.19
N GLU A 99 -5.34 7.27 20.40
CA GLU A 99 -5.25 6.16 21.36
C GLU A 99 -4.07 5.24 21.04
N MET A 100 -3.99 4.77 19.79
CA MET A 100 -2.88 3.95 19.33
C MET A 100 -1.53 4.67 19.45
N LEU A 101 -1.47 5.97 19.18
CA LEU A 101 -0.26 6.77 19.36
C LEU A 101 0.17 6.78 20.83
N PHE A 102 -0.74 7.02 21.77
CA PHE A 102 -0.42 7.03 23.20
C PHE A 102 0.04 5.65 23.68
N ASN A 103 -0.67 4.59 23.29
CA ASN A 103 -0.32 3.21 23.61
C ASN A 103 1.07 2.87 23.06
N PHE A 104 1.36 3.28 21.82
CA PHE A 104 2.65 3.07 21.20
C PHE A 104 3.77 3.82 21.93
N LEU A 105 3.59 5.10 22.23
CA LEU A 105 4.58 5.90 22.94
C LEU A 105 4.86 5.35 24.33
N TYR A 106 3.82 4.95 25.07
CA TYR A 106 3.96 4.42 26.43
C TYR A 106 4.66 3.06 26.45
N LEU A 107 4.34 2.18 25.49
CA LEU A 107 4.98 0.88 25.36
C LEU A 107 6.48 1.01 25.04
N ASN A 108 6.86 2.05 24.32
CA ASN A 108 8.23 2.30 23.88
C ASN A 108 8.98 3.35 24.73
N LYS A 109 8.41 3.79 25.86
CA LYS A 109 8.95 4.90 26.67
C LYS A 109 10.39 4.66 27.15
N ASP A 110 10.68 3.45 27.62
CA ASP A 110 11.99 3.10 28.18
C ASP A 110 13.04 2.91 27.06
N THR A 111 12.62 2.41 25.90
CA THR A 111 13.52 2.18 24.75
C THR A 111 13.86 3.47 24.00
N LYS A 112 13.05 4.52 24.17
CA LYS A 112 13.13 5.77 23.42
C LYS A 112 13.33 7.00 24.28
N ASP A 113 13.64 6.80 25.56
CA ASP A 113 13.85 7.86 26.55
C ASP A 113 12.73 8.90 26.52
N ILE A 114 11.47 8.44 26.44
CA ILE A 114 10.31 9.33 26.49
C ILE A 114 10.05 9.69 27.94
N ASP A 115 10.20 10.98 28.24
CA ASP A 115 10.01 11.49 29.58
C ASP A 115 8.57 11.28 30.09
N ARG A 116 8.44 10.82 31.33
CA ARG A 116 7.12 10.60 31.97
C ARG A 116 6.30 11.88 32.08
N SER A 117 6.98 13.02 32.20
CA SER A 117 6.35 14.33 32.21
C SER A 117 5.53 14.63 30.95
N PHE A 118 5.84 14.00 29.81
CA PHE A 118 4.98 14.09 28.63
C PHE A 118 3.59 13.55 28.95
N PHE A 119 3.49 12.33 29.49
CA PHE A 119 2.21 11.71 29.82
C PHE A 119 1.50 12.45 30.96
N ASP A 120 2.23 12.88 31.99
CA ASP A 120 1.64 13.64 33.09
C ASP A 120 1.00 14.95 32.60
N GLN A 121 1.64 15.66 31.66
CA GLN A 121 1.09 16.88 31.06
C GLN A 121 -0.14 16.61 30.18
N ILE A 122 -0.17 15.50 29.44
CA ILE A 122 -1.36 15.12 28.66
C ILE A 122 -2.53 14.77 29.61
N ILE A 123 -2.24 14.08 30.72
CA ILE A 123 -3.24 13.77 31.75
C ILE A 123 -3.80 15.04 32.39
N GLU A 124 -2.94 16.00 32.74
CA GLU A 124 -3.39 17.30 33.28
C GLU A 124 -4.23 18.09 32.26
N LEU A 125 -3.86 18.03 30.97
CA LEU A 125 -4.62 18.69 29.91
C LEU A 125 -6.00 18.06 29.69
N LYS A 126 -6.14 16.74 29.88
CA LYS A 126 -7.43 16.05 29.79
C LYS A 126 -8.49 16.75 30.64
N ASP A 127 -8.14 17.10 31.87
CA ASP A 127 -9.08 17.70 32.84
C ASP A 127 -9.53 19.12 32.45
N HIS A 128 -8.86 19.76 31.48
CA HIS A 128 -9.23 21.09 30.96
C HIS A 128 -10.16 21.04 29.76
N TYR A 129 -10.33 19.88 29.13
CA TYR A 129 -11.17 19.72 27.95
C TYR A 129 -12.49 19.04 28.33
N GLU A 130 -13.58 19.50 27.69
CA GLU A 130 -14.86 18.79 27.76
C GLU A 130 -14.70 17.38 27.14
N LEU A 131 -15.58 16.45 27.52
CA LEU A 131 -15.67 15.08 26.98
C LEU A 131 -16.09 15.05 25.49
N GLN A 132 -15.80 16.09 24.71
CA GLN A 132 -16.05 16.15 23.29
C GLN A 132 -14.84 15.64 22.51
N VAL A 133 -15.07 14.57 21.76
CA VAL A 133 -14.03 13.94 20.97
C VAL A 133 -13.81 14.72 19.67
N GLU A 134 -12.58 15.21 19.46
CA GLU A 134 -12.18 15.94 18.26
C GLU A 134 -12.30 15.05 17.01
N ARG A 135 -12.96 15.58 15.97
CA ARG A 135 -13.00 14.99 14.63
C ARG A 135 -12.44 15.99 13.63
N MET A 136 -11.57 15.54 12.73
CA MET A 136 -10.97 16.39 11.69
C MET A 136 -10.66 15.57 10.44
N SER A 137 -10.47 16.26 9.31
CA SER A 137 -10.05 15.59 8.08
C SER A 137 -8.60 15.11 8.15
N TYR A 138 -8.26 14.08 7.36
CA TYR A 138 -6.88 13.57 7.29
C TYR A 138 -5.88 14.66 6.85
N ASP A 139 -6.26 15.55 5.94
CA ASP A 139 -5.39 16.64 5.46
C ASP A 139 -5.03 17.64 6.55
N GLU A 140 -6.03 18.08 7.31
CA GLU A 140 -5.82 19.00 8.43
C GLU A 140 -4.96 18.32 9.51
N PHE A 141 -5.20 17.04 9.79
CA PHE A 141 -4.40 16.25 10.71
C PHE A 141 -2.93 16.13 10.24
N TYR A 142 -2.72 15.79 8.96
CA TYR A 142 -1.40 15.57 8.39
C TYR A 142 -0.55 16.85 8.48
N GLN A 143 -1.13 18.02 8.21
CA GLN A 143 -0.45 19.31 8.31
C GLN A 143 0.09 19.60 9.73
N LEU A 144 -0.61 19.14 10.77
CA LEU A 144 -0.17 19.31 12.15
C LEU A 144 0.97 18.36 12.51
N ILE A 145 0.89 17.10 12.10
CA ILE A 145 1.84 16.06 12.52
C ILE A 145 3.09 15.96 11.64
N GLU A 146 3.04 16.38 10.37
CA GLU A 146 4.13 16.20 9.38
C GLU A 146 5.49 16.68 9.90
N ASN A 147 5.51 17.81 10.62
CA ASN A 147 6.73 18.39 11.20
C ASN A 147 7.37 17.55 12.31
N ARG A 148 6.66 16.54 12.85
CA ARG A 148 7.16 15.56 13.82
C ARG A 148 7.59 14.25 13.17
N LEU A 149 7.30 14.06 11.89
CA LEU A 149 7.65 12.86 11.15
C LEU A 149 9.07 12.96 10.58
N PHE A 150 9.78 11.84 10.51
CA PHE A 150 11.08 11.81 9.83
C PHE A 150 11.37 10.48 9.13
N GLN A 151 12.08 10.58 8.00
CA GLN A 151 12.56 9.42 7.27
C GLN A 151 13.79 8.83 7.97
N THR A 152 13.69 7.56 8.39
CA THR A 152 14.84 6.81 8.91
C THR A 152 15.69 6.26 7.77
N THR A 153 17.00 6.20 7.96
CA THR A 153 17.94 5.61 6.98
C THR A 153 17.55 4.16 6.67
N GLY A 154 17.53 3.80 5.39
CA GLY A 154 17.16 2.43 4.97
C GLY A 154 15.67 2.17 4.87
N TYR A 155 14.81 3.15 5.15
CA TYR A 155 13.37 3.10 4.87
C TYR A 155 13.03 4.10 3.76
N ILE A 156 12.02 3.80 2.95
CA ILE A 156 11.42 4.70 1.95
C ILE A 156 9.93 4.72 2.24
N ASP A 157 9.32 5.89 2.45
CA ASP A 157 7.86 6.02 2.63
C ASP A 157 7.25 5.07 3.69
N GLY A 158 8.01 4.80 4.76
CA GLY A 158 7.65 3.91 5.87
C GLY A 158 7.88 2.40 5.63
N ILE A 159 8.37 2.00 4.46
CA ILE A 159 8.68 0.61 4.13
C ILE A 159 10.20 0.40 4.11
N HIS A 160 10.62 -0.80 4.47
CA HIS A 160 12.02 -1.19 4.47
C HIS A 160 12.60 -1.26 3.05
N SER A 161 13.79 -0.71 2.82
CA SER A 161 14.34 -0.53 1.47
C SER A 161 14.57 -1.84 0.71
N ASN A 162 14.80 -2.96 1.41
CA ASN A 162 14.99 -4.25 0.75
C ASN A 162 13.68 -4.81 0.20
N ASP A 163 12.59 -4.64 0.94
CA ASP A 163 11.28 -5.17 0.58
C ASP A 163 10.52 -4.23 -0.36
N TRP A 164 10.90 -2.94 -0.35
CA TRP A 164 10.38 -1.90 -1.22
C TRP A 164 10.22 -2.33 -2.69
N THR A 165 11.21 -3.01 -3.27
CA THR A 165 11.16 -3.37 -4.70
C THR A 165 10.03 -4.35 -5.00
N ASP A 166 9.86 -5.38 -4.18
CA ASP A 166 8.86 -6.43 -4.44
C ASP A 166 7.47 -5.98 -4.02
N GLU A 167 7.35 -5.26 -2.90
CA GLU A 167 6.08 -4.70 -2.42
C GLU A 167 5.51 -3.68 -3.42
N THR A 168 6.31 -2.66 -3.74
CA THR A 168 5.91 -1.58 -4.66
C THR A 168 5.57 -2.12 -6.06
N LEU A 169 6.22 -3.20 -6.49
CA LEU A 169 5.92 -3.84 -7.78
C LEU A 169 4.50 -4.41 -7.84
N THR A 170 3.99 -4.92 -6.72
CA THR A 170 2.66 -5.51 -6.62
C THR A 170 1.55 -4.48 -6.39
N SER A 171 1.80 -3.48 -5.54
CA SER A 171 0.78 -2.52 -5.09
C SER A 171 0.70 -1.25 -5.96
N HIS A 172 1.76 -0.85 -6.67
CA HIS A 172 1.76 0.42 -7.41
C HIS A 172 1.47 0.23 -8.90
N THR A 173 0.68 1.14 -9.46
CA THR A 173 0.53 1.31 -10.90
C THR A 173 1.71 2.11 -11.48
N LEU A 174 1.81 2.17 -12.81
CA LEU A 174 2.84 3.01 -13.46
C LEU A 174 2.62 4.51 -13.21
N GLY A 175 1.37 4.93 -13.02
CA GLY A 175 1.04 6.31 -12.64
C GLY A 175 1.50 6.60 -11.22
N ASP A 176 1.16 5.71 -10.28
CA ASP A 176 1.54 5.81 -8.88
C ASP A 176 3.05 5.95 -8.68
N LEU A 177 3.86 5.23 -9.45
CA LEU A 177 5.32 5.34 -9.38
C LEU A 177 5.85 6.72 -9.83
N LYS A 178 5.18 7.38 -10.78
CA LYS A 178 5.55 8.74 -11.19
C LYS A 178 5.16 9.76 -10.13
N ASP A 179 3.97 9.62 -9.56
CA ASP A 179 3.45 10.52 -8.54
C ASP A 179 4.24 10.38 -7.24
N LEU A 180 4.57 9.14 -6.86
CA LEU A 180 5.51 8.83 -5.78
C LEU A 180 6.88 9.47 -6.02
N GLY A 181 7.39 9.42 -7.26
CA GLY A 181 8.61 10.13 -7.62
C GLY A 181 8.48 11.65 -7.40
N GLN A 182 7.37 12.24 -7.83
CA GLN A 182 7.09 13.67 -7.65
C GLN A 182 7.00 14.08 -6.18
N LYS A 183 6.45 13.23 -5.29
CA LYS A 183 6.44 13.44 -3.83
C LYS A 183 7.85 13.68 -3.28
N TYR A 184 8.86 13.02 -3.85
CA TYR A 184 10.26 13.17 -3.46
C TYR A 184 11.03 14.18 -4.35
N GLY A 185 10.35 14.96 -5.20
CA GLY A 185 10.98 15.89 -6.13
C GLY A 185 11.73 15.23 -7.30
N ILE A 186 11.47 13.94 -7.56
CA ILE A 186 12.12 13.15 -8.61
C ILE A 186 11.17 13.00 -9.81
N LYS A 187 11.54 13.61 -10.93
CA LYS A 187 10.81 13.38 -12.19
C LYS A 187 11.22 12.03 -12.80
N VAL A 188 10.38 11.02 -12.63
CA VAL A 188 10.62 9.67 -13.18
C VAL A 188 10.27 9.65 -14.68
N PRO A 189 11.26 9.49 -15.58
CA PRO A 189 11.00 9.47 -17.02
C PRO A 189 10.45 8.10 -17.46
N ARG A 190 9.91 8.02 -18.69
CA ARG A 190 9.55 6.73 -19.30
C ARG A 190 10.78 5.98 -19.84
N ARG A 191 11.82 6.72 -20.21
CA ARG A 191 13.06 6.21 -20.80
C ARG A 191 14.25 6.95 -20.20
N ILE A 192 15.36 6.27 -20.01
CA ILE A 192 16.61 6.85 -19.51
C ILE A 192 17.71 6.79 -20.57
N ASN A 193 18.66 7.72 -20.47
CA ASN A 193 19.85 7.74 -21.32
C ASN A 193 20.85 6.65 -20.90
N LYS A 194 21.72 6.25 -21.83
CA LYS A 194 22.80 5.27 -21.59
C LYS A 194 23.67 5.66 -20.39
N ASN A 195 24.06 6.93 -20.28
CA ASN A 195 24.89 7.42 -19.17
C ASN A 195 24.20 7.21 -17.82
N ARG A 196 22.90 7.51 -17.74
CA ARG A 196 22.11 7.35 -16.51
C ARG A 196 21.96 5.87 -16.13
N LEU A 197 21.83 4.98 -17.12
CA LEU A 197 21.83 3.53 -16.90
C LEU A 197 23.15 3.06 -16.28
N ILE A 198 24.29 3.56 -16.80
CA ILE A 198 25.62 3.25 -16.26
C ILE A 198 25.77 3.80 -14.84
N GLU A 199 25.29 5.01 -14.55
CA GLU A 199 25.32 5.59 -13.20
C GLU A 199 24.54 4.73 -12.18
N ILE A 200 23.35 4.25 -12.55
CA ILE A 200 22.54 3.37 -11.70
C ILE A 200 23.29 2.05 -11.43
N LEU A 201 23.90 1.47 -12.48
CA LEU A 201 24.68 0.25 -12.37
C LEU A 201 25.92 0.43 -11.50
N ALA A 202 26.64 1.53 -11.69
CA ALA A 202 27.82 1.88 -10.92
C ALA A 202 27.47 2.02 -9.43
N ALA A 203 26.38 2.72 -9.12
CA ALA A 203 25.94 2.91 -7.75
C ALA A 203 25.45 1.62 -7.08
N LYS A 204 24.76 0.74 -7.81
CA LYS A 204 24.21 -0.52 -7.26
C LYS A 204 25.24 -1.64 -7.15
N LEU A 205 26.18 -1.72 -8.08
CA LEU A 205 27.20 -2.78 -8.12
C LEU A 205 28.55 -2.33 -7.54
N ARG A 206 28.67 -1.06 -7.12
CA ARG A 206 29.93 -0.43 -6.67
C ARG A 206 31.06 -0.62 -7.70
N LEU A 207 30.75 -0.34 -8.97
CA LEU A 207 31.72 -0.50 -10.06
C LEU A 207 32.86 0.49 -9.91
N THR A 208 34.06 0.05 -10.31
CA THR A 208 35.24 0.90 -10.39
C THR A 208 35.17 1.84 -11.60
N GLU A 209 35.94 2.93 -11.59
CA GLU A 209 35.99 3.88 -12.71
C GLU A 209 36.41 3.20 -14.03
N GLU A 210 37.30 2.20 -13.96
CA GLU A 210 37.72 1.40 -15.12
C GLU A 210 36.57 0.56 -15.70
N GLU A 211 35.76 -0.07 -14.84
CA GLU A 211 34.58 -0.82 -15.26
C GLU A 211 33.50 0.09 -15.86
N VAL A 212 33.32 1.28 -15.29
CA VAL A 212 32.41 2.31 -15.82
C VAL A 212 32.86 2.76 -17.21
N ALA A 213 34.16 3.01 -17.40
CA ALA A 213 34.72 3.37 -18.70
C ALA A 213 34.52 2.23 -19.72
N HIS A 214 34.74 0.97 -19.32
CA HIS A 214 34.51 -0.20 -20.18
C HIS A 214 33.02 -0.41 -20.51
N LEU A 215 32.10 -0.10 -19.61
CA LEU A 215 30.67 -0.12 -19.90
C LEU A 215 30.26 1.03 -20.84
N SER A 216 30.93 2.17 -20.76
CA SER A 216 30.64 3.33 -21.61
C SER A 216 30.92 3.07 -23.11
N THR A 217 31.86 2.17 -23.45
CA THR A 217 32.18 1.81 -24.84
C THR A 217 31.23 0.75 -25.42
N LYS A 218 30.59 -0.05 -24.57
CA LYS A 218 29.70 -1.14 -24.98
C LYS A 218 28.34 -0.66 -25.52
N SER A 219 27.66 -1.50 -26.29
CA SER A 219 26.30 -1.18 -26.73
C SER A 219 25.31 -1.21 -25.56
N ILE A 220 24.13 -0.59 -25.70
CA ILE A 220 23.08 -0.60 -24.67
C ILE A 220 22.68 -2.04 -24.31
N LEU A 221 22.55 -2.89 -25.33
CA LEU A 221 22.16 -4.29 -25.16
C LEU A 221 23.20 -5.08 -24.37
N ASP A 222 24.49 -4.82 -24.59
CA ASP A 222 25.57 -5.44 -23.82
C ASP A 222 25.58 -4.99 -22.35
N ILE A 223 25.21 -3.73 -22.08
CA ILE A 223 25.07 -3.22 -20.71
C ILE A 223 23.90 -3.88 -20.00
N GLU A 224 22.76 -4.07 -20.67
CA GLU A 224 21.60 -4.76 -20.11
C GLU A 224 21.89 -6.26 -19.85
N ILE A 225 22.63 -6.93 -20.74
CA ILE A 225 23.11 -8.30 -20.51
C ILE A 225 24.05 -8.34 -19.30
N TYR A 226 25.00 -7.41 -19.22
CA TYR A 226 25.93 -7.32 -18.08
C TYR A 226 25.20 -7.15 -16.75
N ALA A 227 24.20 -6.26 -16.71
CA ALA A 227 23.36 -6.06 -15.53
C ALA A 227 22.65 -7.37 -15.14
N LYS A 228 22.05 -8.05 -16.13
CA LYS A 228 21.29 -9.29 -15.92
C LYS A 228 22.17 -10.43 -15.41
N ASP A 229 23.40 -10.55 -15.90
CA ASP A 229 24.38 -11.55 -15.46
C ASP A 229 24.79 -11.33 -13.99
N LYS A 230 24.80 -10.07 -13.54
CA LYS A 230 25.00 -9.68 -12.13
C LYS A 230 23.72 -9.76 -11.29
N GLY A 231 22.62 -10.27 -11.84
CA GLY A 231 21.34 -10.44 -11.13
C GLY A 231 20.48 -9.19 -11.07
N PHE A 232 20.85 -8.11 -11.78
CA PHE A 232 20.11 -6.86 -11.80
C PHE A 232 19.41 -6.66 -13.15
N ARG A 233 18.07 -6.58 -13.13
CA ARG A 233 17.28 -6.33 -14.34
C ARG A 233 16.95 -4.86 -14.40
N ILE A 234 17.56 -4.16 -15.34
CA ILE A 234 17.26 -2.76 -15.68
C ILE A 234 17.36 -2.60 -17.20
N SER A 235 16.48 -1.81 -17.78
CA SER A 235 16.50 -1.45 -19.20
C SER A 235 16.45 0.05 -19.42
N THR A 236 16.79 0.49 -20.63
CA THR A 236 16.66 1.90 -21.04
C THR A 236 15.21 2.38 -21.09
N ASP A 237 14.30 1.53 -21.55
CA ASP A 237 12.86 1.74 -21.39
C ASP A 237 12.46 1.27 -19.99
N LEU A 238 12.00 2.21 -19.15
CA LEU A 238 11.72 1.92 -17.75
C LEU A 238 10.37 1.21 -17.60
N LYS A 239 10.40 -0.06 -17.21
CA LYS A 239 9.23 -0.80 -16.70
C LYS A 239 9.00 -0.47 -15.23
N LYS A 240 7.89 -0.94 -14.63
CA LYS A 240 7.59 -0.73 -13.19
C LYS A 240 8.80 -1.01 -12.29
N ARG A 241 9.44 -2.17 -12.46
CA ARG A 241 10.64 -2.56 -11.71
C ARG A 241 11.79 -1.56 -11.88
N ASP A 242 12.03 -1.11 -13.09
CA ASP A 242 13.14 -0.20 -13.40
C ASP A 242 12.85 1.21 -12.86
N MET A 243 11.59 1.65 -12.87
CA MET A 243 11.15 2.91 -12.26
C MET A 243 11.37 2.88 -10.74
N ILE A 244 11.04 1.78 -10.07
CA ILE A 244 11.28 1.63 -8.62
C ILE A 244 12.77 1.73 -8.31
N GLU A 245 13.61 1.06 -9.10
CA GLU A 245 15.06 1.11 -8.95
C GLU A 245 15.62 2.50 -9.26
N PHE A 246 15.06 3.21 -10.24
CA PHE A 246 15.40 4.59 -10.54
C PHE A 246 15.09 5.54 -9.38
N ILE A 247 13.94 5.38 -8.71
CA ILE A 247 13.58 6.14 -7.52
C ILE A 247 14.55 5.82 -6.38
N LYS A 248 14.81 4.53 -6.12
CA LYS A 248 15.75 4.08 -5.09
C LYS A 248 17.16 4.62 -5.30
N PHE A 249 17.63 4.65 -6.55
CA PHE A 249 18.89 5.26 -6.97
C PHE A 249 18.90 6.77 -6.72
N SER A 250 17.86 7.48 -7.14
CA SER A 250 17.77 8.94 -7.03
C SER A 250 17.71 9.40 -5.57
N LEU A 251 17.13 8.60 -4.67
CA LEU A 251 17.14 8.80 -3.22
C LEU A 251 18.47 8.38 -2.55
N GLY A 252 19.43 7.85 -3.32
CA GLY A 252 20.72 7.40 -2.83
C GLY A 252 20.61 6.29 -1.80
N MET A 253 19.65 5.37 -1.96
CA MET A 253 19.35 4.34 -0.94
C MET A 253 20.16 3.06 -1.09
N TYR A 254 21.04 2.97 -2.09
CA TYR A 254 21.89 1.79 -2.25
C TYR A 254 22.94 1.68 -1.14
N HIS A 255 23.06 0.48 -0.59
CA HIS A 255 24.06 0.10 0.41
C HIS A 255 24.10 0.97 1.67
N LYS A 256 22.99 1.60 2.05
CA LYS A 256 22.87 2.25 3.35
C LYS A 256 22.71 1.17 4.42
N ASP A 257 23.47 1.30 5.51
CA ASP A 257 23.28 0.47 6.69
C ASP A 257 21.92 0.79 7.29
N ILE A 258 21.15 -0.27 7.53
CA ILE A 258 19.77 -0.17 7.97
C ILE A 258 19.77 -0.40 9.48
N PRO A 259 19.28 0.58 10.28
CA PRO A 259 19.12 0.35 11.70
C PRO A 259 18.03 -0.71 11.90
N ASN A 260 18.27 -1.64 12.83
CA ASN A 260 17.23 -2.59 13.21
C ASN A 260 16.06 -1.87 13.85
N ASP A 261 14.86 -2.28 13.48
CA ASP A 261 13.64 -1.85 14.13
C ASP A 261 13.56 -2.48 15.53
N ASN A 262 13.78 -1.65 16.55
CA ASN A 262 13.72 -2.05 17.96
C ASN A 262 12.43 -1.56 18.64
N TYR A 263 11.42 -1.16 17.85
CA TYR A 263 10.14 -0.72 18.41
C TYR A 263 9.24 -1.93 18.71
N ASN A 264 8.45 -1.79 19.77
CA ASN A 264 7.42 -2.74 20.13
C ASN A 264 6.07 -2.26 19.58
N TYR A 265 5.44 -3.10 18.76
CA TYR A 265 4.16 -2.83 18.09
C TYR A 265 2.97 -3.55 18.76
N ASN A 266 3.20 -4.26 19.88
CA ASN A 266 2.16 -4.99 20.59
C ASN A 266 1.28 -4.03 21.41
N ILE A 267 0.53 -3.19 20.70
CA ILE A 267 -0.50 -2.31 21.25
C ILE A 267 -1.89 -2.90 20.93
N PRO A 268 -2.90 -2.68 21.79
CA PRO A 268 -4.27 -2.99 21.44
C PRO A 268 -4.69 -2.12 20.24
N ILE A 269 -5.42 -2.74 19.31
CA ILE A 269 -6.04 -2.03 18.19
C ILE A 269 -7.48 -1.75 18.65
N PRO A 270 -7.89 -0.47 18.76
CA PRO A 270 -9.24 -0.13 19.19
C PRO A 270 -10.23 -0.71 18.16
N LYS A 271 -11.19 -1.50 18.64
CA LYS A 271 -12.33 -1.94 17.82
C LYS A 271 -13.45 -0.97 18.09
N LEU A 272 -13.70 -0.06 17.15
CA LEU A 272 -14.74 0.95 17.30
C LEU A 272 -16.10 0.27 17.18
N GLU A 273 -16.86 0.15 18.28
CA GLU A 273 -18.33 0.39 18.35
C GLU A 273 -19.02 0.11 19.72
N GLU A 274 -18.36 -0.39 20.78
CA GLU A 274 -19.07 -0.61 22.07
C GLU A 274 -18.47 0.14 23.29
N GLU A 275 -17.14 0.21 23.47
CA GLU A 275 -16.58 0.70 24.75
C GLU A 275 -16.67 2.24 24.95
N LEU A 276 -16.58 3.05 23.89
CA LEU A 276 -16.58 4.52 24.03
C LEU A 276 -17.98 5.12 24.26
N GLU A 277 -19.05 4.49 23.78
CA GLU A 277 -20.41 4.94 24.06
C GLU A 277 -20.86 4.47 25.45
N GLU A 278 -20.51 3.25 25.85
CA GLU A 278 -20.80 2.70 27.19
C GLU A 278 -20.05 3.47 28.31
N GLU A 279 -18.76 3.79 28.15
CA GLU A 279 -17.98 4.47 29.19
C GLU A 279 -18.36 5.97 29.32
N ILE A 280 -18.85 6.60 28.24
CA ILE A 280 -19.34 8.00 28.29
C ILE A 280 -20.78 8.07 28.84
N GLU A 281 -21.61 7.05 28.62
CA GLU A 281 -22.93 6.94 29.25
C GLU A 281 -22.82 6.65 30.76
N GLU A 282 -21.93 5.74 31.20
CA GLU A 282 -21.71 5.46 32.62
C GLU A 282 -21.27 6.70 33.42
N VAL A 283 -20.40 7.55 32.85
CA VAL A 283 -19.95 8.79 33.51
C VAL A 283 -21.03 9.87 33.55
N LYS A 284 -22.01 9.85 32.64
CA LYS A 284 -23.17 10.77 32.69
C LYS A 284 -24.20 10.34 33.73
N ASP A 285 -24.40 9.04 33.90
CA ASP A 285 -25.37 8.52 34.86
C ASP A 285 -24.89 8.64 36.32
N GLU A 286 -23.58 8.57 36.59
CA GLU A 286 -23.03 8.76 37.94
C GLU A 286 -23.10 10.20 38.47
N VAL A 287 -23.33 11.21 37.62
CA VAL A 287 -23.29 12.64 38.02
C VAL A 287 -24.70 13.21 38.32
N ILE A 288 -25.78 12.43 38.15
CA ILE A 288 -27.17 12.92 38.30
C ILE A 288 -27.82 12.51 39.64
N GLU A 289 -27.26 11.57 40.43
CA GLU A 289 -27.79 11.27 41.77
C GLU A 289 -27.19 12.18 42.85
N ASP A 290 -27.86 13.31 43.07
CA ASP A 290 -28.15 13.94 44.38
C ASP A 290 -28.15 15.48 44.31
N VAL A 291 -29.23 16.07 43.81
CA VAL A 291 -29.69 17.37 44.31
C VAL A 291 -31.21 17.31 44.53
N ILE A 292 -31.59 16.95 45.75
CA ILE A 292 -32.94 17.11 46.28
C ILE A 292 -33.20 18.61 46.43
N ILE A 293 -34.05 19.17 45.56
CA ILE A 293 -34.62 20.51 45.73
C ILE A 293 -36.00 20.33 46.38
N PRO A 294 -36.28 20.96 47.55
CA PRO A 294 -37.59 20.87 48.17
C PRO A 294 -38.63 21.77 47.47
N GLU A 295 -39.80 21.21 47.20
CA GLU A 295 -41.02 21.92 46.77
C GLU A 295 -41.61 22.80 47.88
N GLU A 296 -42.12 23.99 47.50
CA GLU A 296 -43.33 24.58 48.08
C GLU A 296 -44.15 25.32 46.99
N PRO A 297 -45.47 25.50 47.19
CA PRO A 297 -46.47 25.55 46.12
C PRO A 297 -47.19 26.91 45.91
N ALA A 298 -48.11 26.90 44.93
CA ALA A 298 -49.28 27.78 44.69
C ALA A 298 -49.03 29.07 43.87
N GLU A 299 -49.93 29.60 43.03
CA GLU A 299 -51.22 29.20 42.43
C GLU A 299 -51.52 30.21 41.28
N ASP A 300 -52.62 29.97 40.56
CA ASP A 300 -53.42 30.88 39.71
C ASP A 300 -53.19 30.96 38.18
N ASP A 301 -54.07 30.22 37.48
CA ASP A 301 -55.05 30.63 36.46
C ASP A 301 -54.65 31.56 35.30
N ILE A 302 -54.90 31.08 34.07
CA ILE A 302 -55.82 31.72 33.09
C ILE A 302 -56.32 30.67 32.07
N ILE A 303 -57.58 30.85 31.70
CA ILE A 303 -58.55 30.01 31.01
C ILE A 303 -58.66 30.38 29.51
N ILE A 304 -58.65 29.34 28.65
CA ILE A 304 -59.46 29.05 27.42
C ILE A 304 -59.49 30.03 26.22
N GLU A 305 -59.19 29.52 25.01
CA GLU A 305 -60.16 29.48 23.87
C GLU A 305 -59.79 28.47 22.77
N ASP A 306 -60.84 27.78 22.29
CA ASP A 306 -60.90 26.58 21.44
C ASP A 306 -60.81 26.85 19.91
N ILE A 307 -60.16 25.92 19.17
CA ILE A 307 -60.60 25.09 18.00
C ILE A 307 -61.35 25.81 16.83
N PRO A 308 -61.04 25.58 15.51
CA PRO A 308 -61.08 24.25 14.86
C PRO A 308 -60.08 23.90 13.72
N GLU A 309 -60.03 22.58 13.47
CA GLU A 309 -59.71 21.81 12.25
C GLU A 309 -60.31 22.45 10.96
N GLU A 310 -59.85 22.22 9.73
CA GLU A 310 -59.68 20.94 9.01
C GLU A 310 -59.12 21.23 7.58
N GLU A 311 -58.87 20.16 6.83
CA GLU A 311 -58.69 20.02 5.36
C GLU A 311 -57.28 19.79 4.78
N GLU A 312 -57.04 18.49 4.55
CA GLU A 312 -56.24 17.87 3.48
C GLU A 312 -56.57 18.43 2.08
N ILE A 313 -55.57 18.66 1.23
CA ILE A 313 -55.66 18.43 -0.22
C ILE A 313 -54.30 17.93 -0.73
N GLU A 314 -54.26 16.65 -1.15
CA GLU A 314 -53.35 16.12 -2.16
C GLU A 314 -53.68 16.72 -3.54
N GLU A 315 -52.68 17.06 -4.35
CA GLU A 315 -52.79 16.90 -5.80
C GLU A 315 -51.40 16.75 -6.45
N GLU A 316 -51.21 15.60 -7.09
CA GLU A 316 -50.23 15.36 -8.15
C GLU A 316 -50.43 16.36 -9.32
N ILE A 317 -49.41 16.57 -10.15
CA ILE A 317 -49.44 16.30 -11.61
C ILE A 317 -48.18 16.86 -12.32
N ALA A 318 -47.47 15.92 -12.95
CA ALA A 318 -46.85 15.89 -14.28
C ALA A 318 -46.12 17.12 -14.89
N ILE A 319 -44.83 16.89 -15.12
CA ILE A 319 -44.09 16.93 -16.41
C ILE A 319 -44.86 17.44 -17.64
N GLN A 320 -44.33 18.50 -18.27
CA GLN A 320 -44.34 18.68 -19.73
C GLN A 320 -42.98 19.22 -20.22
N GLU A 321 -42.29 18.41 -21.03
CA GLU A 321 -41.38 18.88 -22.07
C GLU A 321 -42.19 19.57 -23.17
N THR A 322 -41.69 20.66 -23.76
CA THR A 322 -41.24 20.72 -25.18
C THR A 322 -41.07 22.15 -25.71
N HIS A 323 -39.95 22.34 -26.42
CA HIS A 323 -39.68 23.22 -27.57
C HIS A 323 -39.61 24.75 -27.36
N GLU A 324 -38.96 25.55 -28.20
CA GLU A 324 -37.76 25.49 -29.07
C GLU A 324 -37.73 26.89 -29.76
N ILE A 325 -36.58 27.59 -29.70
CA ILE A 325 -36.00 28.62 -30.62
C ILE A 325 -36.78 29.90 -31.01
N GLU A 326 -36.13 31.07 -30.84
CA GLU A 326 -35.79 32.12 -31.85
C GLU A 326 -35.37 33.41 -31.08
N GLU A 327 -34.09 33.80 -31.06
CA GLU A 327 -33.34 34.60 -32.06
C GLU A 327 -33.62 36.12 -32.01
N ILE A 328 -32.72 36.89 -31.37
CA ILE A 328 -32.33 38.29 -31.71
C ILE A 328 -30.85 38.45 -31.28
N LYS A 329 -29.85 38.38 -32.17
CA LYS A 329 -29.25 39.46 -33.01
C LYS A 329 -28.69 40.64 -32.21
N GLU A 330 -27.37 40.80 -32.15
CA GLU A 330 -26.49 41.55 -33.08
C GLU A 330 -26.04 42.86 -32.41
N GLU A 331 -24.78 42.93 -32.02
CA GLU A 331 -23.80 43.97 -32.42
C GLU A 331 -22.45 43.56 -31.81
N GLU A 332 -21.50 43.07 -32.62
CA GLU A 332 -20.55 43.89 -33.37
C GLU A 332 -19.51 44.55 -32.41
N VAL A 333 -18.18 44.48 -32.59
CA VAL A 333 -17.40 44.35 -33.82
C VAL A 333 -15.92 44.28 -33.40
N GLN A 334 -15.19 43.29 -33.95
CA GLN A 334 -13.92 43.46 -34.69
C GLN A 334 -12.65 43.94 -33.92
N VAL A 335 -11.40 43.61 -34.28
CA VAL A 335 -10.79 42.95 -35.46
C VAL A 335 -9.27 42.77 -35.21
N LYS A 336 -8.71 41.65 -35.70
CA LYS A 336 -7.47 41.47 -36.51
C LYS A 336 -6.87 40.07 -36.24
N LYS A 337 -7.15 39.08 -37.09
CA LYS A 337 -6.57 38.77 -38.43
C LYS A 337 -5.54 37.64 -38.28
N GLU A 338 -5.89 36.39 -38.58
CA GLU A 338 -5.91 35.74 -39.92
C GLU A 338 -4.55 35.72 -40.63
N VAL A 339 -4.02 34.50 -40.89
CA VAL A 339 -3.78 33.86 -42.22
C VAL A 339 -3.57 32.34 -41.94
N LYS A 340 -4.50 31.39 -42.17
CA LYS A 340 -5.00 30.71 -43.40
C LYS A 340 -3.98 29.98 -44.29
N LYS A 341 -4.10 28.64 -44.36
CA LYS A 341 -4.52 27.81 -45.54
C LYS A 341 -4.35 26.32 -45.20
N ASP A 342 -5.42 25.55 -45.04
CA ASP A 342 -6.22 24.82 -46.07
C ASP A 342 -5.52 23.55 -46.61
N LEU A 343 -6.12 22.37 -46.36
CA LEU A 343 -6.66 21.48 -47.41
C LEU A 343 -7.23 20.12 -46.88
N LYS A 344 -8.51 19.90 -47.22
CA LYS A 344 -9.20 18.67 -47.69
C LYS A 344 -9.61 17.51 -46.73
N LYS A 345 -10.95 17.44 -46.55
CA LYS A 345 -11.83 16.24 -46.46
C LYS A 345 -11.73 15.38 -47.75
N GLU A 346 -12.08 14.09 -47.86
CA GLU A 346 -13.09 13.14 -47.31
C GLU A 346 -12.70 11.72 -47.88
N PRO A 347 -13.41 10.57 -47.72
CA PRO A 347 -14.56 10.18 -46.87
C PRO A 347 -14.43 8.80 -46.16
N LYS A 348 -15.47 8.45 -45.37
CA LYS A 348 -15.74 7.15 -44.72
C LYS A 348 -16.15 6.06 -45.71
N GLN A 349 -15.86 4.79 -45.38
CA GLN A 349 -16.67 3.63 -45.76
C GLN A 349 -16.83 2.67 -44.55
N GLU A 350 -18.10 2.37 -44.25
CA GLU A 350 -18.57 1.29 -43.38
C GLU A 350 -18.67 -0.01 -44.21
N ILE A 351 -18.26 -1.14 -43.63
CA ILE A 351 -18.71 -2.49 -44.03
C ILE A 351 -18.98 -3.29 -42.75
N LYS A 352 -20.21 -3.82 -42.66
CA LYS A 352 -20.65 -4.89 -41.74
C LYS A 352 -20.49 -6.23 -42.45
N GLU A 353 -20.04 -7.27 -41.73
CA GLU A 353 -20.34 -8.70 -41.92
C GLU A 353 -19.75 -9.42 -40.67
N GLU A 354 -20.60 -9.86 -39.74
CA GLU A 354 -21.15 -11.23 -39.62
C GLU A 354 -20.06 -12.24 -39.17
N ILE A 355 -20.14 -12.62 -37.89
CA ILE A 355 -19.22 -13.53 -37.20
C ILE A 355 -19.91 -14.89 -37.16
N GLU A 356 -19.34 -15.88 -37.84
CA GLU A 356 -19.64 -17.30 -37.66
C GLU A 356 -18.34 -18.02 -37.29
N GLU A 357 -18.40 -18.79 -36.20
CA GLU A 357 -17.28 -19.52 -35.60
C GLU A 357 -16.85 -20.72 -36.46
N GLU A 358 -15.55 -20.86 -36.73
CA GLU A 358 -14.93 -22.18 -36.87
C GLU A 358 -13.43 -22.16 -36.55
N GLU A 359 -13.01 -23.09 -35.70
CA GLU A 359 -11.66 -23.30 -35.17
C GLU A 359 -10.59 -23.53 -36.26
N LYS A 360 -9.39 -22.94 -36.08
CA LYS A 360 -8.10 -23.58 -36.41
C LYS A 360 -6.88 -22.87 -35.83
N ASP A 361 -5.88 -23.70 -35.53
CA ASP A 361 -4.68 -23.51 -34.73
C ASP A 361 -3.64 -22.49 -35.23
N LEU A 362 -3.05 -21.72 -34.28
CA LEU A 362 -1.64 -21.32 -34.11
C LEU A 362 -0.89 -20.55 -35.25
N PRO A 363 0.15 -19.76 -34.91
CA PRO A 363 0.05 -18.31 -35.05
C PRO A 363 0.98 -17.69 -36.12
N LEU A 364 0.50 -16.54 -36.62
CA LEU A 364 1.20 -15.38 -37.20
C LEU A 364 2.70 -15.53 -37.51
N GLU A 365 3.00 -15.61 -38.80
CA GLU A 365 4.23 -15.05 -39.37
C GLU A 365 4.18 -13.52 -39.27
N LEU A 366 5.05 -12.95 -38.44
CA LEU A 366 5.37 -11.52 -38.47
C LEU A 366 6.22 -11.26 -39.71
N VAL A 367 5.57 -10.82 -40.79
CA VAL A 367 6.22 -10.23 -41.96
C VAL A 367 6.67 -8.82 -41.57
N ASP A 368 7.96 -8.67 -41.29
CA ASP A 368 8.73 -7.43 -41.47
C ASP A 368 10.14 -7.85 -41.91
N THR A 369 10.27 -8.22 -43.18
CA THR A 369 11.49 -8.81 -43.76
C THR A 369 12.23 -7.88 -44.71
N ASP A 370 12.24 -6.56 -44.48
CA ASP A 370 12.92 -5.62 -45.39
C ASP A 370 13.90 -4.63 -44.73
N LEU A 371 14.38 -4.91 -43.51
CA LEU A 371 15.33 -4.01 -42.81
C LEU A 371 16.62 -4.67 -42.30
N LEU A 372 16.93 -5.90 -42.70
CA LEU A 372 18.13 -6.62 -42.26
C LEU A 372 18.93 -7.15 -43.45
N THR A 373 20.23 -6.85 -43.45
CA THR A 373 21.22 -7.34 -44.42
C THR A 373 21.34 -8.87 -44.30
N GLU A 374 21.60 -9.60 -45.39
CA GLU A 374 21.64 -11.08 -45.39
C GLU A 374 22.64 -11.66 -44.36
N GLU A 375 23.77 -10.98 -44.14
CA GLU A 375 24.76 -11.36 -43.13
C GLU A 375 24.23 -11.25 -41.68
N GLU A 376 23.32 -10.31 -41.40
CA GLU A 376 22.73 -10.14 -40.07
C GLU A 376 21.65 -11.18 -39.78
N LYS A 377 20.94 -11.64 -40.81
CA LYS A 377 19.97 -12.74 -40.70
C LYS A 377 20.66 -14.06 -40.37
N GLU A 378 21.77 -14.37 -41.03
CA GLU A 378 22.55 -15.59 -40.75
C GLU A 378 23.12 -15.60 -39.32
N LEU A 379 23.62 -14.46 -38.84
CA LEU A 379 24.10 -14.33 -37.45
C LEU A 379 22.96 -14.44 -36.42
N LEU A 380 21.76 -13.98 -36.76
CA LEU A 380 20.58 -14.14 -35.91
C LEU A 380 20.15 -15.60 -35.84
N ASP A 381 20.09 -16.28 -36.97
CA ASP A 381 19.70 -17.69 -37.08
C ASP A 381 20.69 -18.62 -36.36
N GLU A 382 22.00 -18.33 -36.45
CA GLU A 382 23.02 -19.08 -35.71
C GLU A 382 22.87 -18.88 -34.19
N LYS A 383 22.55 -17.66 -33.74
CA LYS A 383 22.26 -17.37 -32.33
C LYS A 383 20.98 -18.03 -31.84
N ILE A 384 19.93 -18.03 -32.65
CA ILE A 384 18.66 -18.70 -32.35
C ILE A 384 18.89 -20.21 -32.23
N ALA A 385 19.61 -20.82 -33.16
CA ALA A 385 19.97 -22.24 -33.13
C ALA A 385 20.80 -22.60 -31.88
N TYR A 386 21.73 -21.73 -31.47
CA TYR A 386 22.51 -21.90 -30.25
C TYR A 386 21.63 -21.87 -28.98
N ILE A 387 20.69 -20.91 -28.89
CA ILE A 387 19.75 -20.79 -27.78
C ILE A 387 18.85 -22.04 -27.68
N ILE A 388 18.32 -22.50 -28.81
CA ILE A 388 17.49 -23.71 -28.89
C ILE A 388 18.28 -24.94 -28.43
N ARG A 389 19.53 -25.13 -28.90
CA ARG A 389 20.40 -26.24 -28.45
C ARG A 389 20.67 -26.18 -26.95
N LYS A 390 20.95 -25.00 -26.40
CA LYS A 390 21.21 -24.81 -24.95
C LYS A 390 19.97 -25.12 -24.12
N TYR A 391 18.79 -24.74 -24.59
CA TYR A 391 17.51 -25.04 -23.93
C TYR A 391 17.20 -26.55 -23.93
N HIS A 392 17.34 -27.23 -25.07
CA HIS A 392 17.12 -28.68 -25.17
C HIS A 392 18.11 -29.49 -24.31
N LYS A 393 19.38 -29.05 -24.20
CA LYS A 393 20.38 -29.70 -23.33
C LYS A 393 20.02 -29.58 -21.85
N LYS A 394 19.49 -28.42 -21.42
CA LYS A 394 19.02 -28.19 -20.04
C LYS A 394 17.74 -28.97 -19.72
N LYS A 395 16.81 -29.09 -20.68
CA LYS A 395 15.57 -29.89 -20.56
C LYS A 395 15.86 -31.39 -20.46
N LYS A 396 16.81 -31.93 -21.25
CA LYS A 396 17.25 -33.34 -21.17
C LYS A 396 17.89 -33.67 -19.82
N ARG A 397 18.78 -32.81 -19.28
CA ARG A 397 19.39 -33.00 -17.96
C ARG A 397 18.34 -33.08 -16.82
N ARG A 398 17.32 -32.20 -16.84
CA ARG A 398 16.24 -32.23 -15.85
C ARG A 398 15.39 -33.51 -15.92
N LYS A 399 15.11 -34.02 -17.12
CA LYS A 399 14.39 -35.30 -17.29
C LYS A 399 15.18 -36.48 -16.73
N VAL A 400 16.48 -36.57 -17.03
CA VAL A 400 17.36 -37.63 -16.51
C VAL A 400 17.42 -37.57 -14.98
N PHE A 401 17.58 -36.38 -14.40
CA PHE A 401 17.63 -36.22 -12.94
C PHE A 401 16.32 -36.64 -12.27
N LYS A 402 15.16 -36.29 -12.85
CA LYS A 402 13.85 -36.74 -12.34
C LYS A 402 13.73 -38.27 -12.35
N VAL A 403 14.14 -38.93 -13.44
CA VAL A 403 14.08 -40.41 -13.54
C VAL A 403 14.99 -41.07 -12.49
N ILE A 404 16.21 -40.56 -12.29
CA ILE A 404 17.13 -41.08 -11.26
C ILE A 404 16.53 -40.88 -9.86
N PHE A 405 15.94 -39.71 -9.59
CA PHE A 405 15.32 -39.43 -8.29
C PHE A 405 14.13 -40.36 -8.01
N PHE A 406 13.23 -40.55 -8.97
CA PHE A 406 12.08 -41.45 -8.79
C PHE A 406 12.47 -42.92 -8.65
N THR A 407 13.47 -43.38 -9.40
CA THR A 407 13.98 -44.75 -9.26
C THR A 407 14.61 -44.98 -7.89
N LEU A 408 15.37 -44.01 -7.36
CA LEU A 408 15.96 -44.09 -6.02
C LEU A 408 14.89 -44.06 -4.93
N LEU A 409 13.85 -43.22 -5.08
CA LEU A 409 12.71 -43.16 -4.16
C LEU A 409 11.98 -44.51 -4.06
N ILE A 410 11.72 -45.16 -5.21
CA ILE A 410 11.06 -46.47 -5.26
C ILE A 410 11.92 -47.53 -4.57
N LEU A 411 13.25 -47.50 -4.77
CA LEU A 411 14.18 -48.43 -4.15
C LEU A 411 14.21 -48.29 -2.62
N VAL A 412 14.19 -47.05 -2.11
CA VAL A 412 14.08 -46.76 -0.68
C VAL A 412 12.76 -47.27 -0.10
N LEU A 413 11.63 -47.00 -0.78
CA LEU A 413 10.32 -47.48 -0.33
C LEU A 413 10.25 -49.01 -0.31
N ALA A 414 10.79 -49.68 -1.32
CA ALA A 414 10.87 -51.14 -1.36
C ALA A 414 11.74 -51.69 -0.22
N PHE A 415 12.85 -51.02 0.11
CA PHE A 415 13.71 -51.40 1.22
C PHE A 415 13.03 -51.21 2.59
N VAL A 416 12.29 -50.12 2.77
CA VAL A 416 11.50 -49.88 4.00
C VAL A 416 10.41 -50.94 4.14
N ALA A 417 9.65 -51.22 3.07
CA ALA A 417 8.63 -52.26 3.09
C ALA A 417 9.22 -53.64 3.40
N TYR A 418 10.36 -53.99 2.79
CA TYR A 418 11.09 -55.21 3.09
C TYR A 418 11.54 -55.27 4.56
N SER A 419 12.04 -54.16 5.10
CA SER A 419 12.47 -54.08 6.50
C SER A 419 11.31 -54.27 7.48
N VAL A 420 10.14 -53.70 7.18
CA VAL A 420 8.92 -53.88 7.99
C VAL A 420 8.44 -55.33 7.93
N ILE A 421 8.40 -55.93 6.74
CA ILE A 421 8.01 -57.35 6.59
C ILE A 421 8.98 -58.25 7.34
N HIS A 422 10.28 -58.01 7.23
CA HIS A 422 11.30 -58.80 7.91
C HIS A 422 11.16 -58.70 9.44
N TYR A 423 10.96 -57.49 9.95
CA TYR A 423 10.79 -57.23 11.38
C TYR A 423 9.51 -57.86 11.97
N LEU A 424 8.43 -57.94 11.20
CA LEU A 424 7.14 -58.45 11.68
C LEU A 424 6.94 -59.96 11.45
N TYR A 425 7.49 -60.53 10.38
CA TYR A 425 7.13 -61.89 9.93
C TYR A 425 8.31 -62.86 9.82
N ILE A 426 9.55 -62.39 9.70
CA ILE A 426 10.71 -63.27 9.45
C ILE A 426 11.55 -63.44 10.72
N ASP A 427 11.92 -62.35 11.39
CA ASP A 427 12.71 -62.38 12.63
C ASP A 427 12.22 -61.26 13.56
N GLU A 428 11.32 -61.63 14.48
CA GLU A 428 10.59 -60.68 15.32
C GLU A 428 11.55 -59.89 16.21
N GLY A 429 11.59 -58.57 16.01
CA GLY A 429 12.43 -57.67 16.79
C GLY A 429 13.80 -57.34 16.19
N ASN A 430 14.17 -57.95 15.04
CA ASN A 430 15.44 -57.66 14.34
C ASN A 430 15.21 -57.10 12.92
N LEU A 431 15.90 -56.01 12.60
CA LEU A 431 15.95 -55.48 11.23
C LEU A 431 16.92 -56.29 10.36
N PRO A 432 16.70 -56.36 9.03
CA PRO A 432 17.60 -57.05 8.13
C PRO A 432 19.01 -56.41 8.17
N PHE A 433 20.04 -57.20 7.88
CA PHE A 433 21.45 -56.78 7.88
C PHE A 433 22.04 -56.34 9.23
N ASN A 434 21.49 -56.83 10.36
CA ASN A 434 21.95 -56.48 11.72
C ASN A 434 21.93 -54.97 12.00
N ILE A 435 21.01 -54.24 11.36
CA ILE A 435 20.83 -52.81 11.65
C ILE A 435 20.22 -52.70 13.05
N PRO A 436 20.85 -51.94 13.98
CA PRO A 436 20.31 -51.80 15.33
C PRO A 436 18.96 -51.09 15.30
N VAL A 437 17.99 -51.63 16.04
CA VAL A 437 16.67 -51.01 16.22
C VAL A 437 16.80 -49.88 17.23
N PHE A 438 16.71 -48.63 16.77
CA PHE A 438 16.95 -47.45 17.59
C PHE A 438 15.75 -47.02 18.46
N TRP A 439 14.62 -47.73 18.38
CA TRP A 439 13.36 -47.36 19.06
C TRP A 439 12.92 -48.37 20.13
N LYS A 440 13.89 -48.96 20.84
CA LYS A 440 13.61 -49.78 22.03
C LYS A 440 13.53 -48.95 23.30
#